data_AF-A0A516Q4Z2-F1
#
_entry.id   AF-A0A516Q4Z2-F1
#
_cell.length_a   1.000
_cell.length_b   1.000
_cell.length_c   1.000
_cell.angle_alpha   90.00
_cell.angle_beta   90.00
_cell.angle_gamma   90.00
#
_symmetry.space_group_name_H-M   'P 1'
#
loop_
_entity.id
_entity.type
_entity.pdbx_description
1 polymer ?
#
loop_
_entity_poly.entity_id
_entity_poly.type
_entity_poly.pdbx_seq_one_letter_code
_entity_poly.pdbx_strand_id
1 'polypeptide(L)'
;MDSAAADREQTSPQQDVEDVTAQDPTDAADGSDPDGAGADRQTSESVAAADAADASDEESDAEDDDSDDDDDSDSDPLETEGEVAADYLEELLDIADLDGDIDTYVENGRAHVSVITDSKVLVGADGEVLEALQELARLAVITETGNRSRLMLDVGGYREQRRKTLTDLARDAIEEVKSSGEPARLTPMNPFERKIVHDVVAEAGLTSESEGEEPQRRVVIQPAD
;
A
#
# COMPACT_ATOMS: atom_id res chain seq x y z
N MET A 1 -15.18 -59.49 -42.26
CA MET A 1 -16.65 -59.53 -42.24
C MET A 1 -17.07 -58.81 -40.96
N ASP A 2 -17.21 -57.49 -40.92
CA ASP A 2 -17.13 -56.45 -41.97
C ASP A 2 -16.28 -55.27 -41.43
N SER A 3 -15.55 -54.47 -42.22
CA SER A 3 -15.96 -53.48 -43.25
C SER A 3 -16.69 -52.26 -42.66
N ALA A 4 -16.40 -51.00 -43.00
CA ALA A 4 -15.23 -50.34 -43.63
C ALA A 4 -15.43 -48.80 -43.56
N ALA A 5 -14.35 -48.02 -43.80
CA ALA A 5 -14.30 -46.59 -44.18
C ALA A 5 -14.99 -45.53 -43.28
N ALA A 6 -14.51 -44.30 -43.05
CA ALA A 6 -13.53 -43.40 -43.69
C ALA A 6 -14.02 -42.52 -44.86
N ASP A 7 -14.38 -41.27 -44.54
CA ASP A 7 -14.04 -40.01 -45.24
C ASP A 7 -14.22 -38.87 -44.20
N ARG A 8 -13.44 -37.76 -44.16
CA ARG A 8 -13.40 -36.57 -45.03
C ARG A 8 -14.71 -35.75 -45.02
N GLU A 9 -14.70 -34.41 -45.15
CA GLU A 9 -13.62 -33.51 -45.63
C GLU A 9 -13.59 -32.15 -44.89
N GLN A 10 -12.74 -31.23 -45.37
CA GLN A 10 -12.52 -29.88 -44.84
C GLN A 10 -13.63 -28.90 -45.29
N THR A 11 -13.83 -27.81 -44.55
CA THR A 11 -13.85 -26.45 -45.15
C THR A 11 -13.85 -25.36 -44.07
N SER A 12 -13.15 -24.25 -44.34
CA SER A 12 -13.23 -22.99 -43.59
C SER A 12 -13.59 -21.88 -44.58
N PRO A 13 -14.51 -20.98 -44.25
CA PRO A 13 -14.58 -19.65 -44.86
C PRO A 13 -13.94 -18.60 -43.95
N GLN A 14 -13.04 -17.79 -44.53
CA GLN A 14 -12.68 -16.49 -43.98
C GLN A 14 -13.87 -15.53 -44.16
N GLN A 15 -14.00 -14.52 -43.28
CA GLN A 15 -14.55 -13.22 -43.68
C GLN A 15 -13.82 -12.10 -42.94
N ASP A 16 -13.25 -11.20 -43.72
CA ASP A 16 -12.60 -9.96 -43.30
C ASP A 16 -13.66 -8.89 -42.92
N VAL A 17 -13.28 -7.98 -42.04
CA VAL A 17 -13.89 -6.64 -41.92
C VAL A 17 -12.78 -5.61 -41.77
N GLU A 18 -12.79 -4.59 -42.64
CA GLU A 18 -11.74 -3.58 -42.73
C GLU A 18 -12.08 -2.30 -41.94
N ASP A 19 -11.02 -1.53 -41.63
CA ASP A 19 -10.96 -0.06 -41.48
C ASP A 19 -12.09 0.70 -40.74
N VAL A 20 -11.72 1.33 -39.61
CA VAL A 20 -12.04 2.76 -39.39
C VAL A 20 -10.81 3.50 -38.83
N THR A 21 -10.21 4.35 -39.65
CA THR A 21 -9.19 5.34 -39.28
C THR A 21 -9.67 6.40 -38.27
N ALA A 22 -8.79 6.82 -37.35
CA ALA A 22 -8.94 8.05 -36.58
C ALA A 22 -7.59 8.68 -36.17
N GLN A 23 -7.34 9.89 -36.65
CA GLN A 23 -6.45 10.90 -36.04
C GLN A 23 -7.40 11.93 -35.33
N ASP A 24 -7.03 12.95 -34.56
CA ASP A 24 -5.74 13.64 -34.35
C ASP A 24 -5.68 14.26 -32.89
N PRO A 25 -5.27 15.50 -32.52
CA PRO A 25 -4.46 15.69 -31.30
C PRO A 25 -4.94 16.74 -30.25
N THR A 26 -4.24 16.76 -29.10
CA THR A 26 -4.00 17.90 -28.17
C THR A 26 -2.67 17.58 -27.44
N ASP A 27 -1.71 18.44 -27.12
CA ASP A 27 -1.53 19.91 -27.07
C ASP A 27 -2.26 20.68 -25.94
N ALA A 28 -1.48 21.15 -24.95
CA ALA A 28 -1.63 22.38 -24.13
C ALA A 28 -0.94 22.29 -22.74
N ALA A 29 0.25 22.90 -22.61
CA ALA A 29 0.90 23.37 -21.36
C ALA A 29 2.22 24.07 -21.78
N ASP A 30 2.41 25.39 -21.82
CA ASP A 30 1.88 26.53 -21.05
C ASP A 30 2.34 26.63 -19.58
N GLY A 31 2.50 27.86 -19.09
CA GLY A 31 2.81 28.17 -17.68
C GLY A 31 4.28 28.41 -17.34
N SER A 32 4.87 29.50 -17.82
CA SER A 32 6.11 30.07 -17.25
C SER A 32 5.98 31.57 -17.09
N ASP A 33 5.95 32.09 -15.85
CA ASP A 33 6.40 33.45 -15.50
C ASP A 33 6.49 33.66 -13.96
N PRO A 34 7.16 34.72 -13.45
CA PRO A 34 7.59 34.84 -12.04
C PRO A 34 7.06 36.07 -11.26
N ASP A 35 7.12 36.00 -9.93
CA ASP A 35 7.22 37.17 -9.00
C ASP A 35 7.66 36.66 -7.59
N GLY A 36 8.13 37.48 -6.63
CA GLY A 36 8.25 38.93 -6.71
C GLY A 36 8.48 39.77 -5.43
N ALA A 37 8.74 39.20 -4.25
CA ALA A 37 8.86 39.97 -3.01
C ALA A 37 9.77 39.29 -1.96
N GLY A 38 10.39 39.99 -1.00
CA GLY A 38 10.49 41.45 -0.80
C GLY A 38 11.15 41.74 0.56
N ALA A 39 12.24 42.52 0.58
CA ALA A 39 13.12 42.64 1.75
C ALA A 39 12.84 43.86 2.67
N ASP A 40 13.34 43.75 3.90
CA ASP A 40 13.73 44.80 4.85
C ASP A 40 12.77 45.97 5.15
N ARG A 41 12.29 46.02 6.41
CA ARG A 41 12.01 47.27 7.13
C ARG A 41 12.40 47.20 8.61
N GLN A 42 13.56 47.77 8.94
CA GLN A 42 13.86 48.22 10.31
C GLN A 42 13.12 49.53 10.61
N THR A 43 12.60 49.67 11.84
CA THR A 43 12.40 50.96 12.52
C THR A 43 12.63 50.78 14.01
N SER A 44 13.26 51.76 14.66
CA SER A 44 13.87 51.65 16.00
C SER A 44 13.28 52.66 17.01
N GLU A 45 13.69 52.53 18.28
CA GLU A 45 13.55 53.51 19.39
C GLU A 45 12.12 53.70 19.97
N SER A 46 11.88 54.16 21.22
CA SER A 46 12.56 54.13 22.55
C SER A 46 11.58 54.77 23.59
N VAL A 47 11.66 54.84 24.93
CA VAL A 47 12.51 54.46 26.10
C VAL A 47 11.57 54.53 27.36
N ALA A 48 11.85 54.10 28.60
CA ALA A 48 12.68 53.05 29.26
C ALA A 48 12.49 53.18 30.80
N ALA A 49 13.07 52.27 31.62
CA ALA A 49 13.18 52.29 33.11
C ALA A 49 11.88 52.09 33.94
N ALA A 50 11.90 51.61 35.20
CA ALA A 50 12.87 50.79 35.98
C ALA A 50 12.29 50.36 37.37
N ASP A 51 13.00 49.43 38.03
CA ASP A 51 13.13 49.25 39.51
C ASP A 51 12.12 48.38 40.29
N ALA A 52 12.54 48.04 41.53
CA ALA A 52 11.90 47.27 42.61
C ALA A 52 11.67 45.75 42.44
N ALA A 53 11.83 45.04 43.57
CA ALA A 53 11.55 43.61 43.77
C ALA A 53 10.93 43.40 45.17
N ASP A 54 10.19 42.30 45.36
CA ASP A 54 9.91 41.71 46.68
C ASP A 54 9.61 40.20 46.55
N ALA A 55 9.50 39.46 47.66
CA ALA A 55 9.36 38.00 47.65
C ALA A 55 8.37 37.41 48.67
N SER A 56 7.49 36.54 48.18
CA SER A 56 6.69 35.52 48.90
C SER A 56 6.10 34.58 47.83
N ASP A 57 6.12 33.24 47.89
CA ASP A 57 6.14 32.30 49.02
C ASP A 57 4.80 32.23 49.79
N GLU A 58 3.82 31.56 49.17
CA GLU A 58 2.81 30.73 49.86
C GLU A 58 2.59 29.45 49.03
N GLU A 59 2.60 28.28 49.67
CA GLU A 59 2.20 27.00 49.06
C GLU A 59 0.69 26.78 49.23
N SER A 60 0.03 26.20 48.21
CA SER A 60 -1.30 25.59 48.36
C SER A 60 -1.35 24.27 47.60
N ASP A 61 -1.77 23.21 48.29
CA ASP A 61 -1.71 21.82 47.83
C ASP A 61 -2.79 21.48 46.77
N ALA A 62 -2.63 20.33 46.12
CA ALA A 62 -3.31 19.91 44.89
C ALA A 62 -4.84 19.75 44.95
N GLU A 63 -5.48 19.83 43.77
CA GLU A 63 -6.17 18.67 43.14
C GLU A 63 -5.78 18.65 41.64
N ASP A 64 -5.94 17.52 40.95
CA ASP A 64 -5.45 17.29 39.59
C ASP A 64 -6.12 18.20 38.52
N ASP A 65 -5.31 18.69 37.58
CA ASP A 65 -5.75 19.37 36.35
C ASP A 65 -5.18 18.55 35.18
N ASP A 66 -6.05 17.97 34.35
CA ASP A 66 -5.65 17.22 33.15
C ASP A 66 -5.15 18.22 32.09
N SER A 67 -3.90 18.68 32.25
CA SER A 67 -3.14 19.28 31.18
C SER A 67 -2.64 18.18 30.26
N ASP A 68 -3.50 17.75 29.34
CA ASP A 68 -3.04 17.28 28.04
C ASP A 68 -2.19 18.41 27.44
N ASP A 69 -0.85 18.27 27.53
CA ASP A 69 0.08 19.20 26.90
C ASP A 69 0.01 18.97 25.38
N ASP A 70 -0.92 19.68 24.73
CA ASP A 70 -0.95 19.94 23.29
C ASP A 70 0.35 20.70 22.89
N ASP A 71 1.50 20.01 22.88
CA ASP A 71 2.77 20.52 22.34
C ASP A 71 2.73 20.48 20.80
N ASP A 72 1.82 21.29 20.25
CA ASP A 72 1.50 21.48 18.83
C ASP A 72 2.63 22.25 18.11
N SER A 73 3.86 21.75 18.24
CA SER A 73 5.07 22.34 17.67
C SER A 73 6.14 21.32 17.20
N ASP A 74 6.24 21.17 15.87
CA ASP A 74 7.27 20.40 15.14
C ASP A 74 7.27 18.85 15.30
N SER A 75 6.09 18.19 15.32
CA SER A 75 5.98 16.74 15.06
C SER A 75 6.40 16.37 13.62
N ASP A 76 6.98 15.18 13.39
CA ASP A 76 7.36 14.76 12.02
C ASP A 76 6.09 14.49 11.19
N PRO A 77 5.97 14.99 9.94
CA PRO A 77 4.83 14.70 9.08
C PRO A 77 4.54 13.21 8.84
N LEU A 78 5.52 12.31 9.08
CA LEU A 78 5.35 10.86 9.05
C LEU A 78 4.86 10.27 10.39
N GLU A 79 5.06 10.97 11.50
CA GLU A 79 4.48 10.63 12.82
C GLU A 79 3.00 11.03 12.81
N THR A 80 2.67 12.25 12.38
CA THR A 80 1.27 12.71 12.19
C THR A 80 0.50 11.89 11.14
N GLU A 81 1.17 11.41 10.09
CA GLU A 81 0.58 10.45 9.14
C GLU A 81 0.28 9.09 9.80
N GLY A 82 1.04 8.69 10.81
CA GLY A 82 0.81 7.48 11.61
C GLY A 82 -0.34 7.65 12.61
N GLU A 83 -0.37 8.78 13.33
CA GLU A 83 -1.37 9.15 14.33
C GLU A 83 -2.78 9.21 13.72
N VAL A 84 -2.99 10.07 12.71
CA VAL A 84 -4.29 10.20 12.01
C VAL A 84 -4.76 8.88 11.39
N ALA A 85 -3.84 8.00 11.01
CA ALA A 85 -4.16 6.67 10.50
C ALA A 85 -4.49 5.66 11.62
N ALA A 86 -3.92 5.79 12.81
CA ALA A 86 -4.26 5.01 13.98
C ALA A 86 -5.64 5.39 14.52
N ASP A 87 -5.92 6.68 14.73
CA ASP A 87 -7.21 7.20 15.22
C ASP A 87 -8.37 6.71 14.35
N TYR A 88 -8.21 6.81 13.03
CA TYR A 88 -9.21 6.35 12.05
C TYR A 88 -9.44 4.82 12.11
N LEU A 89 -8.39 4.05 12.41
CA LEU A 89 -8.50 2.60 12.54
C LEU A 89 -9.05 2.19 13.90
N GLU A 90 -8.75 2.91 14.98
CA GLU A 90 -9.31 2.69 16.31
C GLU A 90 -10.82 2.92 16.32
N GLU A 91 -11.30 4.07 15.81
CA GLU A 91 -12.75 4.33 15.69
C GLU A 91 -13.44 3.25 14.83
N LEU A 92 -12.78 2.77 13.76
CA LEU A 92 -13.30 1.71 12.90
C LEU A 92 -13.37 0.34 13.61
N LEU A 93 -12.38 0.00 14.45
CA LEU A 93 -12.36 -1.24 15.23
C LEU A 93 -13.46 -1.23 16.31
N ASP A 94 -13.61 -0.12 17.03
CA ASP A 94 -14.66 0.09 18.02
C ASP A 94 -16.06 -0.02 17.41
N ILE A 95 -16.30 0.66 16.27
CA ILE A 95 -17.59 0.59 15.55
C ILE A 95 -17.88 -0.83 15.02
N ALA A 96 -16.85 -1.66 14.84
CA ALA A 96 -16.97 -3.02 14.31
C ALA A 96 -17.07 -4.13 15.38
N ASP A 97 -16.96 -3.80 16.68
CA ASP A 97 -16.77 -4.76 17.77
C ASP A 97 -15.56 -5.72 17.52
N LEU A 98 -14.38 -5.17 17.16
CA LEU A 98 -13.18 -5.95 16.80
C LEU A 98 -11.94 -5.65 17.68
N ASP A 99 -11.46 -6.65 18.42
CA ASP A 99 -10.24 -6.53 19.23
C ASP A 99 -8.96 -6.36 18.37
N GLY A 100 -8.10 -5.39 18.71
CA GLY A 100 -6.72 -5.30 18.24
C GLY A 100 -5.95 -4.11 18.82
N ASP A 101 -4.70 -4.31 19.22
CA ASP A 101 -3.80 -3.23 19.64
C ASP A 101 -3.19 -2.54 18.41
N ILE A 102 -3.01 -1.21 18.41
CA ILE A 102 -2.44 -0.46 17.29
C ILE A 102 -1.06 0.11 17.66
N ASP A 103 -0.02 -0.28 16.92
CA ASP A 103 1.32 0.30 16.98
C ASP A 103 1.59 1.21 15.77
N THR A 104 2.13 2.42 16.00
CA THR A 104 2.64 3.33 14.96
C THR A 104 4.17 3.37 14.96
N TYR A 105 4.79 3.51 13.78
CA TYR A 105 6.24 3.76 13.67
C TYR A 105 6.63 4.33 12.29
N VAL A 106 7.80 4.97 12.20
CA VAL A 106 8.35 5.45 10.94
C VAL A 106 9.48 4.53 10.45
N GLU A 107 9.36 3.98 9.23
CA GLU A 107 10.40 3.16 8.62
C GLU A 107 10.64 3.56 7.15
N ASN A 108 11.89 3.54 6.70
CA ASN A 108 12.28 3.77 5.28
C ASN A 108 11.70 5.05 4.63
N GLY A 109 11.40 6.09 5.43
CA GLY A 109 10.76 7.34 4.96
C GLY A 109 9.26 7.19 4.66
N ARG A 110 8.55 6.45 5.52
CA ARG A 110 7.09 6.23 5.49
C ARG A 110 6.57 6.05 6.91
N ALA A 111 5.35 6.51 7.17
CA ALA A 111 4.56 6.02 8.28
C ALA A 111 4.19 4.54 8.09
N HIS A 112 4.17 3.78 9.18
CA HIS A 112 3.68 2.42 9.27
C HIS A 112 2.70 2.32 10.44
N VAL A 113 1.60 1.59 10.23
CA VAL A 113 0.64 1.19 11.26
C VAL A 113 0.56 -0.33 11.27
N SER A 114 0.58 -0.91 12.46
CA SER A 114 0.50 -2.35 12.69
C SER A 114 -0.62 -2.67 13.66
N VAL A 115 -1.65 -3.40 13.22
CA VAL A 115 -2.73 -3.89 14.10
C VAL A 115 -2.37 -5.29 14.60
N ILE A 116 -2.10 -5.42 15.90
CA ILE A 116 -1.83 -6.68 16.57
C ILE A 116 -3.17 -7.30 16.97
N THR A 117 -3.55 -8.40 16.31
CA THR A 117 -4.82 -9.08 16.55
C THR A 117 -4.77 -10.54 16.10
N ASP A 118 -5.48 -11.42 16.81
CA ASP A 118 -5.77 -12.78 16.36
C ASP A 118 -6.89 -12.82 15.29
N SER A 119 -7.57 -11.70 15.03
CA SER A 119 -8.70 -11.62 14.11
C SER A 119 -8.28 -11.64 12.64
N LYS A 120 -8.78 -12.65 11.91
CA LYS A 120 -8.57 -12.78 10.46
C LYS A 120 -9.56 -11.94 9.63
N VAL A 121 -10.54 -11.30 10.26
CA VAL A 121 -11.55 -10.48 9.58
C VAL A 121 -10.91 -9.28 8.89
N LEU A 122 -9.96 -8.64 9.59
CA LEU A 122 -9.23 -7.45 9.13
C LEU A 122 -8.21 -7.76 7.99
N VAL A 123 -7.93 -9.04 7.73
CA VAL A 123 -7.12 -9.49 6.59
C VAL A 123 -8.01 -9.79 5.37
N GLY A 124 -9.15 -10.47 5.57
CA GLY A 124 -10.03 -10.91 4.47
C GLY A 124 -9.48 -12.08 3.66
N ALA A 125 -10.12 -12.41 2.52
CA ALA A 125 -9.58 -13.42 1.62
C ALA A 125 -8.33 -12.87 0.92
N ASP A 126 -7.21 -13.61 1.02
CA ASP A 126 -5.92 -13.30 0.39
C ASP A 126 -5.34 -11.89 0.66
N GLY A 127 -5.88 -11.16 1.64
CA GLY A 127 -5.47 -9.80 2.01
C GLY A 127 -6.39 -8.68 1.49
N GLU A 128 -7.56 -9.01 0.91
CA GLU A 128 -8.46 -8.02 0.30
C GLU A 128 -8.95 -6.94 1.27
N VAL A 129 -9.20 -7.29 2.54
CA VAL A 129 -9.67 -6.33 3.56
C VAL A 129 -8.50 -5.50 4.08
N LEU A 130 -7.31 -6.09 4.23
CA LEU A 130 -6.09 -5.37 4.63
C LEU A 130 -5.76 -4.25 3.62
N GLU A 131 -5.78 -4.52 2.32
CA GLU A 131 -5.51 -3.50 1.32
C GLU A 131 -6.65 -2.46 1.24
N ALA A 132 -7.92 -2.86 1.47
CA ALA A 132 -9.04 -1.92 1.53
C ALA A 132 -8.94 -0.97 2.74
N LEU A 133 -8.62 -1.47 3.94
CA LEU A 133 -8.39 -0.68 5.14
C LEU A 133 -7.19 0.27 4.97
N GLN A 134 -6.13 -0.18 4.31
CA GLN A 134 -4.97 0.66 4.00
C GLN A 134 -5.34 1.84 3.08
N GLU A 135 -6.15 1.62 2.05
CA GLU A 135 -6.60 2.72 1.18
C GLU A 135 -7.57 3.67 1.91
N LEU A 136 -8.40 3.17 2.83
CA LEU A 136 -9.26 4.00 3.68
C LEU A 136 -8.44 4.87 4.65
N ALA A 137 -7.46 4.30 5.35
CA ALA A 137 -6.56 5.05 6.23
C ALA A 137 -5.73 6.09 5.46
N ARG A 138 -5.23 5.74 4.26
CA ARG A 138 -4.58 6.71 3.34
C ARG A 138 -5.52 7.87 2.96
N LEU A 139 -6.80 7.60 2.76
CA LEU A 139 -7.80 8.62 2.45
C LEU A 139 -8.14 9.51 3.66
N ALA A 140 -8.15 8.96 4.89
CA ALA A 140 -8.29 9.74 6.12
C ALA A 140 -7.10 10.72 6.28
N VAL A 141 -5.86 10.21 6.21
CA VAL A 141 -4.65 11.05 6.23
C VAL A 141 -4.67 12.13 5.14
N ILE A 142 -5.06 11.80 3.91
CA ILE A 142 -5.16 12.78 2.80
C ILE A 142 -6.21 13.87 3.10
N THR A 143 -7.27 13.54 3.86
CA THR A 143 -8.36 14.47 4.20
C THR A 143 -7.92 15.48 5.25
N GLU A 144 -7.26 15.03 6.32
CA GLU A 144 -6.81 15.91 7.41
C GLU A 144 -5.51 16.65 7.07
N THR A 145 -4.47 15.93 6.63
CA THR A 145 -3.15 16.53 6.36
C THR A 145 -3.06 17.28 5.03
N GLY A 146 -4.03 17.06 4.14
CA GLY A 146 -3.99 17.53 2.74
C GLY A 146 -2.88 16.91 1.86
N ASN A 147 -2.03 16.05 2.42
CA ASN A 147 -0.83 15.52 1.79
C ASN A 147 -1.03 14.07 1.29
N ARG A 148 -0.28 13.69 0.25
CA ARG A 148 -0.36 12.33 -0.31
C ARG A 148 0.36 11.32 0.57
N SER A 149 -0.43 10.69 1.45
CA SER A 149 -0.05 9.55 2.26
C SER A 149 0.74 8.48 1.49
N ARG A 150 1.77 7.92 2.14
CA ARG A 150 2.57 6.77 1.70
C ARG A 150 2.58 5.62 2.72
N LEU A 151 1.78 5.77 3.78
CA LEU A 151 1.41 4.85 4.85
C LEU A 151 1.41 3.39 4.41
N MET A 152 2.00 2.51 5.22
CA MET A 152 1.86 1.06 5.09
C MET A 152 1.08 0.50 6.28
N LEU A 153 0.05 -0.29 6.00
CA LEU A 153 -0.70 -1.03 7.01
C LEU A 153 -0.28 -2.51 6.98
N ASP A 154 -0.07 -3.11 8.16
CA ASP A 154 -0.04 -4.57 8.35
C ASP A 154 -0.99 -4.98 9.48
N VAL A 155 -1.47 -6.22 9.43
CA VAL A 155 -2.38 -6.82 10.42
C VAL A 155 -1.81 -8.18 10.79
N GLY A 156 -1.46 -8.37 12.07
CA GLY A 156 -1.02 -9.66 12.61
C GLY A 156 0.22 -10.29 11.94
N GLY A 157 1.09 -9.51 11.29
CA GLY A 157 2.25 -10.00 10.55
C GLY A 157 1.90 -10.61 9.18
N TYR A 158 0.71 -10.31 8.62
CA TYR A 158 0.21 -10.97 7.41
C TYR A 158 1.15 -10.82 6.21
N ARG A 159 1.70 -9.63 5.96
CA ARG A 159 2.55 -9.38 4.77
C ARG A 159 3.83 -10.22 4.78
N GLU A 160 4.41 -10.52 5.95
CA GLU A 160 5.55 -11.44 6.03
C GLU A 160 5.11 -12.90 5.83
N GLN A 161 4.08 -13.34 6.56
CA GLN A 161 3.56 -14.71 6.49
C GLN A 161 3.12 -15.07 5.06
N ARG A 162 2.46 -14.15 4.36
CA ARG A 162 2.03 -14.33 2.97
C ARG A 162 3.22 -14.36 2.00
N ARG A 163 4.20 -13.47 2.15
CA ARG A 163 5.44 -13.50 1.35
C ARG A 163 6.18 -14.83 1.50
N LYS A 164 6.30 -15.34 2.72
CA LYS A 164 6.90 -16.65 2.99
C LYS A 164 6.11 -17.78 2.32
N THR A 165 4.79 -17.81 2.50
CA THR A 165 3.90 -18.81 1.89
C THR A 165 4.01 -18.84 0.37
N LEU A 166 4.06 -17.68 -0.29
CA LEU A 166 4.24 -17.57 -1.74
C LEU A 166 5.65 -17.99 -2.20
N THR A 167 6.67 -17.72 -1.39
CA THR A 167 8.05 -18.14 -1.65
C THR A 167 8.19 -19.66 -1.60
N ASP A 168 7.59 -20.29 -0.60
CA ASP A 168 7.62 -21.75 -0.43
C ASP A 168 6.75 -22.45 -1.51
N LEU A 169 5.57 -21.91 -1.83
CA LEU A 169 4.76 -22.35 -2.99
C LEU A 169 5.54 -22.27 -4.32
N ALA A 170 6.30 -21.19 -4.53
CA ALA A 170 7.13 -21.04 -5.72
C ALA A 170 8.24 -22.10 -5.76
N ARG A 171 8.91 -22.38 -4.64
CA ARG A 171 9.95 -23.43 -4.53
C ARG A 171 9.42 -24.81 -4.87
N ASP A 172 8.29 -25.20 -4.28
CA ASP A 172 7.66 -26.51 -4.54
C ASP A 172 7.35 -26.68 -6.04
N ALA A 173 6.77 -25.66 -6.68
CA ALA A 173 6.48 -25.67 -8.11
C ALA A 173 7.75 -25.64 -9.00
N ILE A 174 8.82 -24.97 -8.56
CA ILE A 174 10.12 -24.99 -9.25
C ILE A 174 10.73 -26.40 -9.21
N GLU A 175 10.59 -27.14 -8.11
CA GLU A 175 11.04 -28.54 -8.02
C GLU A 175 10.15 -29.49 -8.84
N GLU A 176 8.83 -29.26 -8.88
CA GLU A 176 7.91 -30.01 -9.76
C GLU A 176 8.26 -29.81 -11.25
N VAL A 177 8.46 -28.56 -11.70
CA VAL A 177 8.86 -28.27 -13.10
C VAL A 177 10.22 -28.89 -13.44
N LYS A 178 11.20 -28.80 -12.54
CA LYS A 178 12.55 -29.36 -12.74
C LYS A 178 12.59 -30.90 -12.72
N SER A 179 11.59 -31.56 -12.15
CA SER A 179 11.51 -33.04 -12.08
C SER A 179 10.58 -33.67 -13.12
N SER A 180 9.52 -32.97 -13.52
CA SER A 180 8.58 -33.40 -14.57
C SER A 180 9.01 -33.02 -15.98
N GLY A 181 9.61 -31.83 -16.15
CA GLY A 181 9.80 -31.18 -17.45
C GLY A 181 8.52 -30.57 -18.04
N GLU A 182 7.43 -30.50 -17.27
CA GLU A 182 6.15 -29.92 -17.70
C GLU A 182 5.89 -28.54 -17.05
N PRO A 183 5.25 -27.57 -17.72
CA PRO A 183 5.00 -26.25 -17.13
C PRO A 183 3.95 -26.27 -16.00
N ALA A 184 4.32 -25.83 -14.80
CA ALA A 184 3.41 -25.72 -13.65
C ALA A 184 2.57 -24.43 -13.72
N ARG A 185 1.27 -24.53 -13.40
CA ARG A 185 0.34 -23.39 -13.35
C ARG A 185 -0.15 -23.21 -11.93
N LEU A 186 0.17 -22.07 -11.32
CA LEU A 186 -0.25 -21.77 -9.95
C LEU A 186 -1.71 -21.30 -9.87
N THR A 187 -2.21 -21.20 -8.64
CA THR A 187 -3.46 -20.51 -8.30
C THR A 187 -3.43 -19.06 -8.82
N PRO A 188 -4.57 -18.49 -9.27
CA PRO A 188 -4.70 -17.05 -9.43
C PRO A 188 -4.30 -16.32 -8.14
N MET A 189 -3.60 -15.21 -8.29
CA MET A 189 -3.07 -14.41 -7.17
C MET A 189 -2.87 -12.97 -7.66
N ASN A 190 -2.86 -12.00 -6.76
CA ASN A 190 -2.89 -10.58 -7.09
C ASN A 190 -1.54 -10.07 -7.71
N PRO A 191 -1.48 -8.88 -8.31
CA PRO A 191 -0.28 -8.37 -9.00
C PRO A 191 1.01 -8.36 -8.16
N PHE A 192 0.93 -8.08 -6.85
CA PHE A 192 2.07 -8.08 -5.94
C PHE A 192 2.55 -9.50 -5.63
N GLU A 193 1.62 -10.44 -5.48
CA GLU A 193 1.90 -11.85 -5.22
C GLU A 193 2.54 -12.54 -6.43
N ARG A 194 2.01 -12.27 -7.63
CA ARG A 194 2.62 -12.71 -8.89
C ARG A 194 4.06 -12.22 -9.00
N LYS A 195 4.36 -10.99 -8.56
CA LYS A 195 5.73 -10.47 -8.53
C LYS A 195 6.63 -11.26 -7.58
N ILE A 196 6.20 -11.54 -6.35
CA ILE A 196 6.98 -12.36 -5.39
C ILE A 196 7.34 -13.71 -6.00
N VAL A 197 6.38 -14.39 -6.64
CA VAL A 197 6.64 -15.65 -7.33
C VAL A 197 7.60 -15.48 -8.51
N HIS A 198 7.39 -14.47 -9.38
CA HIS A 198 8.28 -14.20 -10.51
C HIS A 198 9.73 -13.93 -10.06
N ASP A 199 9.93 -13.15 -8.99
CA ASP A 199 11.25 -12.84 -8.43
C ASP A 199 11.94 -14.15 -7.96
N VAL A 200 11.25 -15.02 -7.20
CA VAL A 200 11.79 -16.31 -6.71
C VAL A 200 12.07 -17.32 -7.84
N VAL A 201 11.24 -17.34 -8.88
CA VAL A 201 11.44 -18.21 -10.06
C VAL A 201 12.65 -17.76 -10.89
N ALA A 202 12.85 -16.44 -11.03
CA ALA A 202 14.01 -15.88 -11.70
C ALA A 202 15.32 -16.14 -10.91
N GLU A 203 15.31 -16.02 -9.58
CA GLU A 203 16.44 -16.43 -8.72
C GLU A 203 16.80 -17.92 -8.90
N ALA A 204 15.80 -18.78 -9.11
CA ALA A 204 15.99 -20.20 -9.35
C ALA A 204 16.40 -20.56 -10.80
N GLY A 205 16.59 -19.56 -11.66
CA GLY A 205 17.06 -19.73 -13.05
C GLY A 205 16.02 -20.29 -14.02
N LEU A 206 14.72 -20.10 -13.75
CA LEU A 206 13.63 -20.48 -14.65
C LEU A 206 12.88 -19.26 -15.20
N THR A 207 12.18 -19.45 -16.32
CA THR A 207 11.27 -18.45 -16.90
C THR A 207 9.86 -18.60 -16.32
N SER A 208 9.15 -17.49 -16.13
CA SER A 208 7.74 -17.51 -15.76
C SER A 208 6.95 -16.36 -16.39
N GLU A 209 5.68 -16.64 -16.70
CA GLU A 209 4.77 -15.72 -17.39
C GLU A 209 3.43 -15.59 -16.63
N SER A 210 2.78 -14.43 -16.71
CA SER A 210 1.51 -14.16 -16.03
C SER A 210 0.31 -14.32 -16.98
N GLU A 211 -0.18 -15.56 -17.13
CA GLU A 211 -1.34 -15.94 -17.99
C GLU A 211 -2.70 -15.55 -17.39
N GLY A 212 -3.64 -15.14 -18.25
CA GLY A 212 -5.04 -14.87 -17.91
C GLY A 212 -5.36 -13.40 -17.61
N GLU A 213 -6.65 -13.12 -17.42
CA GLU A 213 -7.20 -11.79 -17.08
C GLU A 213 -7.54 -11.72 -15.58
N GLU A 214 -7.46 -10.51 -15.00
CA GLU A 214 -7.79 -10.27 -13.58
C GLU A 214 -9.30 -10.53 -13.34
N PRO A 215 -9.72 -11.25 -12.27
CA PRO A 215 -8.96 -11.78 -11.13
C PRO A 215 -8.46 -13.22 -11.30
N GLN A 216 -8.59 -13.83 -12.49
CA GLN A 216 -8.20 -15.23 -12.75
C GLN A 216 -6.75 -15.39 -13.25
N ARG A 217 -5.96 -14.31 -13.17
CA ARG A 217 -4.60 -14.22 -13.69
C ARG A 217 -3.61 -14.87 -12.71
N ARG A 218 -2.74 -15.72 -13.25
CA ARG A 218 -1.85 -16.61 -12.49
C ARG A 218 -0.43 -16.62 -13.06
N VAL A 219 0.53 -17.05 -12.25
CA VAL A 219 1.89 -17.34 -12.75
C VAL A 219 1.93 -18.76 -13.31
N VAL A 220 2.59 -18.90 -14.47
CA VAL A 220 2.97 -20.16 -15.09
C VAL A 220 4.49 -20.22 -15.14
N ILE A 221 5.06 -21.31 -14.64
CA ILE A 221 6.50 -21.55 -14.60
C ILE A 221 6.85 -22.50 -15.73
N GLN A 222 7.80 -22.11 -16.57
CA GLN A 222 8.27 -22.93 -17.69
C GLN A 222 9.54 -23.70 -17.30
N PRO A 223 9.75 -24.91 -17.85
CA PRO A 223 11.04 -25.61 -17.73
C PRO A 223 12.15 -24.84 -18.44
N ALA A 224 13.41 -25.17 -18.14
CA ALA A 224 14.56 -24.66 -18.88
C ALA A 224 14.76 -25.45 -20.19
N ASP A 225 15.16 -24.75 -21.26
CA ASP A 225 15.57 -25.29 -22.56
C ASP A 225 16.92 -26.05 -22.52
#